data_AF-A0A1X7GCV1-F1
#
_entry.id   AF-A0A1X7GCV1-F1
#
_cell.length_a   1.000
_cell.length_b   1.000
_cell.length_c   1.000
_cell.angle_alpha   90.00
_cell.angle_beta   90.00
_cell.angle_gamma   90.00
#
_symmetry.space_group_name_H-M   'P 1'
#
loop_
_entity.id
_entity.type
_entity.pdbx_description
1 polymer ?
#
loop_
_entity_poly.entity_id
_entity_poly.type
_entity_poly.pdbx_seq_one_letter_code
_entity_poly.pdbx_strand_id
1 'polypeptide(L)' 'MQDYVVVRQPLDGSRACETCRFEDDDAAVSYILPLARGLLLEVWQGDRLVATVDERPCLAA' A
#
# COMPACT_ATOMS: atom_id res chain seq x y z
N MET A 1 18.63 -3.12 -1.70
CA MET A 1 17.48 -4.03 -1.51
C MET A 1 17.09 -4.03 -0.05
N GLN A 2 15.85 -3.63 0.27
CA GLN A 2 15.33 -3.41 1.62
C GLN A 2 13.97 -4.11 1.77
N ASP A 3 13.64 -4.54 2.98
CA ASP A 3 12.36 -5.17 3.30
C ASP A 3 11.29 -4.11 3.58
N TYR A 4 10.10 -4.32 3.02
CA TYR A 4 8.93 -3.46 3.19
C TYR A 4 7.74 -4.28 3.66
N VAL A 5 6.90 -3.68 4.49
CA VAL A 5 5.61 -4.25 4.88
C VAL A 5 4.53 -3.53 4.10
N VAL A 6 3.77 -4.28 3.31
CA VAL A 6 2.63 -3.77 2.55
C VAL A 6 1.35 -4.20 3.25
N VAL A 7 0.58 -3.23 3.72
CA VAL A 7 -0.72 -3.48 4.34
C VAL A 7 -1.81 -3.14 3.35
N ARG A 8 -2.67 -4.13 3.06
CA ARG A 8 -3.81 -4.01 2.17
C ARG A 8 -5.09 -4.12 2.96
N GLN A 9 -6.02 -3.20 2.73
CA GLN A 9 -7.34 -3.21 3.33
C GLN A 9 -8.41 -2.98 2.26
N PRO A 10 -9.21 -4.00 1.88
CA PRO A 10 -10.40 -3.82 1.08
C PRO A 10 -11.46 -2.98 1.81
N LEU A 11 -12.41 -2.43 1.07
CA LEU A 11 -13.51 -1.62 1.65
C LEU A 11 -14.38 -2.41 2.65
N ASP A 12 -14.36 -3.74 2.58
CA ASP A 12 -15.05 -4.61 3.54
C ASP A 12 -14.40 -4.63 4.94
N GLY A 13 -13.21 -4.03 5.09
CA GLY A 13 -12.53 -3.82 6.35
C GLY A 13 -11.54 -4.92 6.75
N SER A 14 -11.40 -6.00 5.99
CA SER A 14 -10.37 -7.00 6.24
C SER A 14 -8.96 -6.41 6.05
N ARG A 15 -7.97 -6.80 6.87
CA ARG A 15 -6.58 -6.35 6.71
C ARG A 15 -5.67 -7.54 6.43
N ALA A 16 -4.81 -7.40 5.42
CA ALA A 16 -3.76 -8.35 5.07
C ALA A 16 -2.41 -7.65 4.99
N CYS A 17 -1.36 -8.33 5.46
CA CYS A 17 0.00 -7.81 5.44
C CYS A 17 0.91 -8.79 4.70
N GLU A 18 1.82 -8.27 3.89
CA GLU A 18 2.89 -9.07 3.28
C GLU A 18 4.23 -8.34 3.34
N THR A 19 5.32 -9.10 3.30
CA THR A 19 6.68 -8.56 3.22
C THR A 19 7.22 -8.67 1.80
N CYS A 20 7.71 -7.55 1.26
CA CYS A 20 8.28 -7.47 -0.08
C CYS A 20 9.68 -6.86 -0.04
N ARG A 21 10.49 -7.07 -1.09
CA ARG A 21 11.82 -6.50 -1.20
C ARG A 21 11.95 -5.61 -2.42
N PHE A 22 12.39 -4.37 -2.20
CA PHE A 22 12.59 -3.37 -3.26
C PHE A 22 13.96 -2.69 -3.13
N GLU A 23 14.47 -2.11 -4.22
CA GLU A 23 15.79 -1.47 -4.21
C GLU A 23 15.78 -0.07 -3.61
N ASP A 24 14.74 0.72 -3.91
CA ASP A 24 14.50 2.08 -3.43
C ASP A 24 13.01 2.32 -3.08
N ASP A 25 12.72 3.42 -2.37
CA ASP A 25 11.38 3.75 -1.86
C ASP A 25 10.38 4.07 -3.01
N ASP A 26 10.81 4.81 -4.03
CA ASP A 26 9.95 5.25 -5.14
C ASP A 26 9.56 4.07 -6.04
N ALA A 27 10.51 3.15 -6.27
CA ALA A 27 10.26 1.88 -6.94
C ALA A 27 9.28 1.03 -6.15
N ALA A 28 9.47 0.89 -4.82
CA ALA A 28 8.55 0.13 -3.96
C ALA A 28 7.10 0.59 -4.14
N VAL A 29 6.87 1.90 -4.11
CA VAL A 29 5.54 2.49 -4.32
C VAL A 29 5.03 2.22 -5.72
N SER A 30 5.85 2.43 -6.76
CA SER A 30 5.47 2.24 -8.16
C SER A 30 4.99 0.81 -8.49
N TYR A 31 5.66 -0.22 -7.94
CA TYR A 31 5.24 -1.62 -8.08
C TYR A 31 3.95 -1.94 -7.34
N ILE A 32 3.65 -1.19 -6.28
CA ILE A 32 2.47 -1.38 -5.44
C ILE A 32 1.26 -0.63 -6.01
N LEU A 33 1.43 0.41 -6.83
CA LEU A 33 0.34 1.22 -7.40
C LEU A 33 -0.61 0.57 -8.45
N PRO A 34 -0.35 -0.57 -9.12
CA PRO A 34 -1.31 -1.17 -10.04
C PRO A 34 -2.45 -1.92 -9.31
N LEU A 35 -3.13 -1.25 -8.39
CA LEU A 35 -4.12 -1.84 -7.48
C LEU A 35 -5.53 -1.85 -8.05
N ALA A 36 -6.35 -2.72 -7.48
CA ALA A 36 -7.76 -2.83 -7.81
C ALA A 36 -8.58 -1.78 -7.03
N ARG A 37 -9.51 -1.11 -7.71
CA ARG A 37 -10.43 -0.12 -7.12
C ARG A 37 -11.05 -0.62 -5.81
N GLY A 38 -11.12 0.27 -4.81
CA GLY A 38 -11.70 -0.05 -3.50
C GLY A 38 -10.70 -0.68 -2.51
N LEU A 39 -9.43 -0.29 -2.58
CA LEU A 39 -8.40 -0.69 -1.63
C LEU A 39 -7.77 0.55 -0.96
N LEU A 40 -7.49 0.42 0.34
CA LEU A 40 -6.51 1.25 1.04
C LEU A 40 -5.20 0.48 1.11
N LEU A 41 -4.11 1.11 0.70
CA LEU A 41 -2.77 0.56 0.85
C LEU A 41 -1.87 1.47 1.67
N GLU A 42 -1.11 0.84 2.57
CA GLU A 42 -0.05 1.47 3.34
C GLU A 42 1.26 0.70 3.09
N VAL A 43 2.33 1.44 2.78
CA VAL A 43 3.66 0.87 2.55
C VAL A 43 4.58 1.36 3.66
N TRP A 44 5.21 0.43 4.36
CA TRP A 44 6.07 0.69 5.51
C TRP A 44 7.49 0.18 5.26
N GLN A 45 8.49 0.95 5.67
CA GLN A 45 9.90 0.57 5.73
C GLN A 45 10.35 0.60 7.19
N GLY A 46 10.49 -0.56 7.82
CA GLY A 46 10.61 -0.65 9.28
C GLY A 46 9.41 0.01 9.96
N ASP A 47 9.66 0.99 10.83
CA ASP A 47 8.63 1.72 11.57
C ASP A 47 8.15 3.01 10.85
N ARG A 48 8.64 3.27 9.62
CA ARG A 48 8.32 4.48 8.86
C ARG A 48 7.29 4.18 7.77
N LEU A 49 6.16 4.89 7.81
CA LEU A 49 5.19 4.92 6.71
C LEU A 49 5.76 5.73 5.54
N VAL A 50 5.93 5.09 4.38
CA VAL A 50 6.50 5.73 3.18
C VAL A 50 5.43 6.17 2.17
N ALA A 51 4.29 5.47 2.11
CA ALA A 51 3.19 5.86 1.23
C ALA A 51 1.83 5.35 1.74
N THR A 52 0.78 6.12 1.43
CA THR A 52 -0.62 5.71 1.57
C THR A 52 -1.34 5.97 0.26
N VAL A 53 -2.04 4.96 -0.24
CA VAL A 53 -2.84 5.03 -1.47
C VAL A 53 -4.28 4.70 -1.09
N ASP A 54 -5.18 5.65 -1.28
CA ASP A 54 -6.61 5.48 -1.00
C ASP A 54 -7.40 5.51 -2.31
N GLU A 55 -7.84 4.33 -2.76
CA GLU A 55 -8.66 4.17 -3.97
C GLU A 55 -10.15 4.03 -3.64
N ARG A 56 -10.61 4.52 -2.48
CA ARG A 56 -12.04 4.60 -2.20
C ARG A 56 -12.74 5.40 -3.29
N PRO A 57 -13.89 4.94 -3.80
CA PRO A 57 -14.68 5.78 -4.70
C PRO A 57 -14.95 7.09 -3.95
N CYS A 58 -14.56 8.21 -4.57
CA CYS A 58 -14.92 9.52 -4.08
C CYS A 58 -16.44 9.55 -4.08
N LEU A 59 -17.05 9.41 -2.90
CA LEU A 59 -18.47 9.65 -2.74
C LEU A 59 -18.65 11.13 -3.09
N ALA A 60 -19.19 11.39 -4.29
CA ALA A 60 -19.54 12.73 -4.71
C ALA A 60 -20.43 13.32 -3.61
N ALA A 61 -19.95 14.39 -2.99
CA ALA A 61 -20.66 15.15 -1.97
C ALA A 61 -21.93 15.79 -2.54
#